data_AF-A0A7Y9H2C7-F1
#
_entry.id   AF-A0A7Y9H2C7-F1
#
_cell.length_a   1.000
_cell.length_b   1.000
_cell.length_c   1.000
_cell.angle_alpha   90.00
_cell.angle_beta   90.00
_cell.angle_gamma   90.00
#
_symmetry.space_group_name_H-M   'P 1'
#
loop_
_entity.id
_entity.type
_entity.pdbx_description
1 polymer ?
#
loop_
_entity_poly.entity_id
_entity_poly.type
_entity_poly.pdbx_seq_one_letter_code
_entity_poly.pdbx_strand_id
1 'polypeptide(L)'
;MPHRPPKDVQEAAQRAERWIEDGKAGKGFTDTGRRRASQLAAGEEVSDEVVKKMQAYFARHSVDKDAEGFTQGGEGFPSPGRVAWDAWGGDAGERWVGTIDLD
;
A
#
# COMPACT_ATOMS: atom_id res chain seq x y z
N MET A 1 -11.24 -12.37 -11.33
CA MET A 1 -12.44 -11.77 -10.75
C MET A 1 -12.12 -10.35 -10.27
N PRO A 2 -13.12 -9.45 -10.16
CA PRO A 2 -12.92 -8.16 -9.51
C PRO A 2 -13.00 -8.30 -7.98
N HIS A 3 -12.13 -7.59 -7.26
CA HIS A 3 -12.08 -7.58 -5.79
C HIS A 3 -12.17 -6.14 -5.31
N ARG A 4 -13.12 -5.84 -4.44
CA ARG A 4 -13.29 -4.49 -3.88
C ARG A 4 -12.44 -4.33 -2.62
N PRO A 5 -11.57 -3.29 -2.53
CA PRO A 5 -10.78 -3.07 -1.33
C PRO A 5 -11.68 -2.73 -0.13
N PRO A 6 -11.49 -3.38 1.03
CA PRO A 6 -12.13 -3.01 2.29
C PRO A 6 -11.82 -1.56 2.70
N LYS A 7 -12.63 -1.00 3.61
CA LYS A 7 -12.51 0.42 3.99
C LYS A 7 -11.17 0.79 4.61
N ASP A 8 -10.59 -0.08 5.44
CA ASP A 8 -9.28 0.12 6.05
C ASP A 8 -8.13 0.13 5.02
N VAL A 9 -8.27 -0.62 3.91
CA VAL A 9 -7.36 -0.56 2.74
C VAL A 9 -7.47 0.80 2.05
N GLN A 10 -8.69 1.29 1.84
CA GLN A 10 -8.95 2.61 1.22
C GLN A 10 -8.35 3.73 2.07
N GLU A 11 -8.56 3.70 3.38
CA GLU A 11 -8.05 4.70 4.32
C GLU A 11 -6.51 4.73 4.35
N ALA A 12 -5.86 3.57 4.25
CA ALA A 12 -4.41 3.49 4.14
C ALA A 12 -3.91 4.14 2.85
N ALA A 13 -4.52 3.82 1.72
CA ALA A 13 -4.17 4.41 0.44
C ALA A 13 -4.39 5.93 0.41
N GLN A 14 -5.49 6.43 0.98
CA GLN A 14 -5.76 7.86 1.12
C GLN A 14 -4.72 8.57 2.01
N ARG A 15 -4.24 7.94 3.08
CA ARG A 15 -3.10 8.48 3.84
C ARG A 15 -1.85 8.59 2.98
N ALA A 16 -1.55 7.55 2.20
CA ALA A 16 -0.39 7.55 1.33
C ALA A 16 -0.47 8.63 0.26
N GLU A 17 -1.63 8.88 -0.34
CA GLU A 17 -1.82 9.98 -1.30
C GLU A 17 -1.42 11.33 -0.69
N ARG A 18 -1.88 11.63 0.53
CA ARG A 18 -1.48 12.87 1.23
C ARG A 18 0.02 12.95 1.45
N TRP A 19 0.66 11.87 1.88
CA TRP A 19 2.11 11.84 2.05
C TRP A 19 2.88 11.97 0.74
N ILE A 20 2.34 11.43 -0.35
CA ILE A 20 2.90 11.55 -1.69
C ILE A 20 2.84 13.02 -2.14
N GLU A 21 1.72 13.71 -1.91
CA GLU A 21 1.54 15.14 -2.18
C GLU A 21 2.48 16.01 -1.33
N ASP A 22 2.68 15.65 -0.07
CA ASP A 22 3.62 16.29 0.86
C ASP A 22 5.11 16.00 0.53
N GLY A 23 5.39 15.26 -0.54
CA GLY A 23 6.75 14.97 -0.98
C GLY A 23 7.50 13.95 -0.10
N LYS A 24 6.78 13.14 0.68
CA LYS A 24 7.36 12.11 1.56
C LYS A 24 7.67 10.80 0.84
N ALA A 25 7.22 10.66 -0.40
CA ALA A 25 7.53 9.50 -1.23
C ALA A 25 9.04 9.43 -1.53
N GLY A 26 9.61 8.22 -1.57
CA GLY A 26 11.03 8.05 -1.91
C GLY A 26 11.34 8.45 -3.35
N LYS A 27 12.61 8.78 -3.65
CA LYS A 27 13.06 9.17 -5.00
C LYS A 27 12.77 8.10 -6.07
N GLY A 28 12.71 6.83 -5.67
CA GLY A 28 12.37 5.70 -6.55
C GLY A 28 10.88 5.35 -6.59
N PHE A 29 9.99 6.15 -6.01
CA PHE A 29 8.56 5.86 -5.98
C PHE A 29 7.96 5.94 -7.39
N THR A 30 7.40 4.83 -7.87
CA THR A 30 7.02 4.66 -9.27
C THR A 30 5.56 5.04 -9.55
N ASP A 31 5.24 5.26 -10.82
CA ASP A 31 3.85 5.49 -11.27
C ASP A 31 2.93 4.31 -10.98
N THR A 32 3.47 3.10 -10.88
CA THR A 32 2.69 1.91 -10.47
C THR A 32 2.20 2.07 -9.03
N GLY A 33 3.06 2.56 -8.13
CA GLY A 33 2.68 2.85 -6.75
C GLY A 33 1.64 3.97 -6.65
N ARG A 34 1.81 5.06 -7.42
CA ARG A 34 0.84 6.17 -7.49
C ARG A 34 -0.53 5.71 -7.98
N ARG A 35 -0.56 4.94 -9.06
CA ARG A 35 -1.81 4.38 -9.61
C ARG A 35 -2.49 3.45 -8.62
N ARG A 36 -1.73 2.60 -7.92
CA ARG A 36 -2.26 1.68 -6.91
C ARG A 36 -2.86 2.45 -5.73
N ALA A 37 -2.18 3.48 -5.24
CA ALA A 37 -2.71 4.35 -4.19
C ALA A 37 -4.05 4.95 -4.60
N SER A 38 -4.11 5.59 -5.77
CA SER A 38 -5.34 6.24 -6.24
C SER A 38 -6.49 5.27 -6.47
N GLN A 39 -6.23 4.12 -7.10
CA GLN A 39 -7.25 3.08 -7.31
C GLN A 39 -7.82 2.57 -5.98
N LEU A 40 -6.96 2.27 -4.99
CA LEU A 40 -7.42 1.79 -3.69
C LEU A 40 -8.11 2.89 -2.89
N ALA A 41 -7.60 4.12 -2.92
CA ALA A 41 -8.17 5.27 -2.21
C ALA A 41 -9.59 5.58 -2.68
N ALA A 42 -9.86 5.42 -3.98
CA ALA A 42 -11.19 5.57 -4.59
C ALA A 42 -12.13 4.37 -4.32
N GLY A 43 -11.63 3.28 -3.72
CA GLY A 43 -12.41 2.07 -3.48
C GLY A 43 -12.72 1.29 -4.77
N GLU A 44 -11.94 1.50 -5.83
CA GLU A 44 -12.13 0.83 -7.11
C GLU A 44 -11.72 -0.63 -7.04
N GLU A 45 -12.43 -1.47 -7.79
CA GLU A 45 -12.17 -2.90 -7.85
C GLU A 45 -10.83 -3.21 -8.54
N VAL A 46 -10.18 -4.28 -8.09
CA VAL A 46 -8.91 -4.77 -8.62
C VAL A 46 -9.08 -6.16 -9.23
N SER A 47 -8.33 -6.48 -10.28
CA SER A 47 -8.34 -7.82 -10.87
C SER A 47 -7.48 -8.81 -10.09
N ASP A 48 -7.65 -10.11 -10.32
CA ASP A 48 -6.77 -11.17 -9.81
C ASP A 48 -5.28 -10.89 -10.10
N GLU A 49 -4.96 -10.41 -11.31
CA GLU A 49 -3.59 -10.06 -11.69
C GLU A 49 -3.03 -8.95 -10.78
N VAL A 50 -3.87 -7.99 -10.41
CA VAL A 50 -3.50 -6.94 -9.46
C VAL A 50 -3.35 -7.52 -8.06
N VAL A 51 -4.28 -8.36 -7.58
CA VAL A 51 -4.16 -9.01 -6.28
C VAL A 51 -2.84 -9.78 -6.19
N LYS A 52 -2.47 -10.53 -7.24
CA LYS A 52 -1.18 -11.24 -7.32
C LYS A 52 0.02 -10.29 -7.21
N LYS A 53 -0.05 -9.12 -7.85
CA LYS A 53 0.98 -8.07 -7.72
C LYS A 53 1.05 -7.50 -6.31
N MET A 54 -0.09 -7.30 -5.65
CA MET A 54 -0.16 -6.84 -4.26
C MET A 54 0.45 -7.88 -3.30
N GLN A 55 0.06 -9.16 -3.42
CA GLN A 55 0.64 -10.26 -2.66
C GLN A 55 2.17 -10.32 -2.81
N ALA A 56 2.66 -10.24 -4.05
CA ALA A 56 4.09 -10.26 -4.33
C ALA A 56 4.83 -9.01 -3.81
N TYR A 57 4.17 -7.85 -3.81
CA TYR A 57 4.72 -6.62 -3.24
C TYR A 57 4.91 -6.76 -1.73
N PHE A 58 3.86 -7.14 -0.99
CA PHE A 58 3.93 -7.27 0.46
C PHE A 58 4.94 -8.34 0.89
N ALA A 59 5.01 -9.47 0.19
CA ALA A 59 5.99 -10.52 0.48
C ALA A 59 7.44 -10.04 0.36
N ARG A 60 7.74 -9.15 -0.60
CA ARG A 60 9.11 -8.61 -0.79
C ARG A 60 9.46 -7.48 0.18
N HIS A 61 8.46 -6.82 0.77
CA HIS A 61 8.66 -5.58 1.53
C HIS A 61 8.21 -5.70 2.98
N SER A 62 7.87 -6.90 3.45
CA SER A 62 7.54 -7.18 4.84
C SER A 62 8.70 -6.85 5.79
N VAL A 63 9.94 -7.03 5.34
CA VAL A 63 11.16 -6.68 6.08
C VAL A 63 11.34 -5.16 6.26
N ASP A 64 10.69 -4.34 5.43
CA ASP A 64 10.78 -2.87 5.53
C ASP A 64 10.05 -2.35 6.78
N LYS A 65 9.20 -3.18 7.40
CA LYS A 65 8.46 -2.85 8.62
C LYS A 65 9.37 -2.57 9.82
N ASP A 66 10.58 -3.13 9.81
CA ASP A 66 11.56 -2.99 10.88
C ASP A 66 12.40 -1.71 10.75
N ALA A 67 12.27 -0.97 9.64
CA ALA A 67 13.03 0.25 9.40
C ALA A 67 12.50 1.45 10.22
N GLU A 68 13.40 2.38 10.54
CA GLU A 68 13.06 3.64 11.20
C GLU A 68 12.01 4.42 10.38
N GLY A 69 11.09 5.08 11.09
CA GLY A 69 9.98 5.83 10.49
C GLY A 69 8.89 4.96 9.86
N PHE A 70 8.96 3.62 9.95
CA PHE A 70 7.88 2.78 9.44
C PHE A 70 6.62 2.81 10.32
N THR A 71 6.84 2.70 11.63
CA THR A 71 5.76 2.62 12.62
C THR A 71 5.27 4.01 13.03
N GLN A 72 3.96 4.18 13.08
CA GLN A 72 3.32 5.43 13.47
C GLN A 72 3.75 5.86 14.87
N GLY A 73 4.11 7.14 15.01
CA GLY A 73 4.58 7.71 16.28
C GLY A 73 6.07 7.49 16.56
N GLY A 74 6.77 6.73 15.72
CA GLY A 74 8.23 6.63 15.75
C GLY A 74 8.92 7.85 15.15
N GLU A 75 10.21 8.01 15.46
CA GLU A 75 11.07 8.99 14.81
C GLU A 75 11.11 8.76 13.29
N GLY A 76 11.12 9.84 12.52
CA GLY A 76 11.18 9.76 11.05
C GLY A 76 9.88 9.34 10.36
N PHE A 77 8.77 9.16 11.09
CA PHE A 77 7.49 8.77 10.48
C PHE A 77 6.84 9.91 9.65
N PRO A 78 6.30 9.61 8.45
CA PRO A 78 6.41 8.35 7.72
C PRO A 78 7.72 8.27 6.94
N SER A 79 8.37 7.11 6.97
CA SER A 79 9.48 6.79 6.08
C SER A 79 9.00 6.59 4.64
N PRO A 80 9.89 6.71 3.62
CA PRO A 80 9.55 6.38 2.24
C PRO A 80 8.98 4.97 2.06
N GLY A 81 9.51 3.99 2.80
CA GLY A 81 9.01 2.62 2.81
C GLY A 81 7.58 2.53 3.35
N ARG A 82 7.26 3.28 4.41
CA ARG A 82 5.89 3.37 4.92
C ARG A 82 4.92 4.04 3.95
N VAL A 83 5.34 5.10 3.27
CA VAL A 83 4.52 5.74 2.23
C VAL A 83 4.20 4.73 1.13
N ALA A 84 5.20 3.96 0.68
CA ALA A 84 4.98 2.92 -0.31
C ALA A 84 4.09 1.79 0.22
N TRP A 85 4.28 1.35 1.46
CA TRP A 85 3.45 0.32 2.09
C TRP A 85 1.97 0.73 2.12
N ASP A 86 1.67 1.94 2.59
CA ASP A 86 0.30 2.45 2.65
C ASP A 86 -0.28 2.72 1.25
N ALA A 87 0.54 3.08 0.26
CA ALA A 87 0.11 3.22 -1.14
C ALA A 87 -0.43 1.90 -1.72
N TRP A 88 0.04 0.77 -1.21
CA TRP A 88 -0.48 -0.56 -1.56
C TRP A 88 -1.61 -1.04 -0.64
N GLY A 89 -2.08 -0.20 0.29
CA GLY A 89 -3.17 -0.51 1.20
C GLY A 89 -2.75 -0.78 2.65
N GLY A 90 -1.45 -0.68 2.95
CA GLY A 90 -0.93 -0.86 4.30
C GLY A 90 -1.12 -2.27 4.84
N ASP A 91 -1.08 -2.42 6.16
CA ASP A 91 -1.31 -3.72 6.82
C ASP A 91 -2.71 -4.27 6.55
N ALA A 92 -3.68 -3.40 6.29
CA ALA A 92 -5.00 -3.80 5.83
C ALA A 92 -4.95 -4.45 4.45
N GLY A 93 -4.21 -3.86 3.51
CA GLY A 93 -4.01 -4.37 2.17
C GLY A 93 -3.33 -5.73 2.19
N GLU A 94 -2.28 -5.88 2.99
CA GLU A 94 -1.56 -7.14 3.17
C GLU A 94 -2.48 -8.25 3.67
N ARG A 95 -3.23 -7.99 4.75
CA ARG A 95 -4.20 -8.96 5.30
C ARG A 95 -5.27 -9.31 4.27
N TRP A 96 -5.85 -8.30 3.62
CA TRP A 96 -6.94 -8.50 2.66
C TRP A 96 -6.52 -9.38 1.48
N VAL A 97 -5.40 -9.07 0.82
CA VAL A 97 -4.97 -9.87 -0.32
C VAL A 97 -4.47 -11.26 0.08
N GLY A 98 -4.07 -11.42 1.35
CA GLY A 98 -3.74 -12.73 1.92
C GLY A 98 -4.94 -13.65 2.15
N THR A 99 -6.18 -13.15 2.14
CA THR A 99 -7.38 -13.99 2.22
C THR A 99 -7.98 -14.34 0.85
N ILE A 100 -7.32 -13.94 -0.25
CA ILE A 100 -7.79 -14.19 -1.61
C ILE A 100 -6.95 -15.31 -2.20
N ASP A 101 -7.58 -16.47 -2.41
CA ASP A 101 -6.98 -17.56 -3.16
C ASP A 101 -7.08 -17.27 -4.67
N LEU A 102 -5.94 -17.32 -5.33
CA LEU A 102 -5.82 -17.16 -6.78
C LEU A 102 -5.42 -18.52 -7.35
N ASP A 103 -6.42 -19.27 -7.81
CA ASP A 103 -6.24 -20.56 -8.50
C ASP A 103 -5.38 -20.45 -9.77
#